data_AF-A0A1E3QL72-F1
#
_entry.id   AF-A0A1E3QL72-F1
#
_cell.length_a   1.000
_cell.length_b   1.000
_cell.length_c   1.000
_cell.angle_alpha   90.00
_cell.angle_beta   90.00
_cell.angle_gamma   90.00
#
_symmetry.space_group_name_H-M   'P 1'
#
loop_
_entity.id
_entity.type
_entity.pdbx_description
1 polymer ?
#
loop_
_entity_poly.entity_id
_entity_poly.type
_entity_poly.pdbx_seq_one_letter_code
_entity_poly.pdbx_strand_id
1 'polypeptide(L)'
;MKPIRLLLATVKSFSLSCSLSSILLLGLAWWVSFYYNEVFWINHHLATNCSWEGLQDATPSEWHNFVMIADPQLIDNHTYPGRPEPLLQISKFTTDRYLKKNYRAIVKQLRSTNPSASFNDIVFLGDYLDNGRSASDSYYSHELQRFRDIFQYGGLFDVAGKDASKIHLALGLPGNHDIGWADGVKSHAMARFKADFGTPNSVKSHSLGDKRRVEFVTLDTLSLSAKALEINGEARKFLDTFTVKHASDETVHRVLLTHVPLYRSNDEGVCGADREAKRFPLVQGYQYQTVIDNDLSQEILQKVQPDLVYSGDDHDYCDVTHTYQVKGKQRTAREITVKSFSMAMGIKYPAFQMLSIRKNAGAEFYRTKMCYLPTPYMDILQYVVLAAISLLVILYGHLRMGELSGFFSMLAKNVRYSGLPLHTEASPKPRSEVLKSAAKDCVLLGGIVCVSYAFMILI
;
A
#
# COMPACT_ATOMS: atom_id res chain seq x y z
N MET A 1 -54.02 -23.20 -33.21
CA MET A 1 -52.56 -23.02 -33.41
C MET A 1 -52.00 -21.65 -32.97
N LYS A 2 -52.65 -20.51 -33.27
CA LYS A 2 -52.18 -19.16 -32.85
C LYS A 2 -51.96 -18.98 -31.32
N PRO A 3 -52.85 -19.43 -30.40
CA PRO A 3 -52.68 -19.16 -28.97
C PRO A 3 -51.51 -19.91 -28.31
N ILE A 4 -51.20 -21.12 -28.76
CA ILE A 4 -50.06 -21.92 -28.24
C ILE A 4 -48.72 -21.35 -28.72
N ARG A 5 -48.65 -20.90 -29.99
CA ARG A 5 -47.46 -20.20 -30.51
C ARG A 5 -47.23 -18.87 -29.79
N LEU A 6 -48.31 -18.15 -29.48
CA LEU A 6 -48.25 -16.93 -28.69
C LEU A 6 -47.73 -17.22 -27.28
N LEU A 7 -48.27 -18.24 -26.59
CA LEU A 7 -47.84 -18.64 -25.25
C LEU A 7 -46.35 -19.05 -25.20
N LEU A 8 -45.88 -19.86 -26.16
CA LEU A 8 -44.47 -20.25 -26.24
C LEU A 8 -43.55 -19.07 -26.59
N ALA A 9 -44.01 -18.12 -27.41
CA ALA A 9 -43.29 -16.88 -27.67
C ALA A 9 -43.24 -15.98 -26.42
N THR A 10 -44.34 -15.90 -25.65
CA THR A 10 -44.40 -15.17 -24.37
C THR A 10 -43.51 -15.81 -23.31
N VAL A 11 -43.45 -17.14 -23.22
CA VAL A 11 -42.54 -17.84 -22.29
C VAL A 11 -41.08 -17.64 -22.71
N LYS A 12 -40.76 -17.66 -24.02
CA LYS A 12 -39.42 -17.34 -24.51
C LYS A 12 -39.05 -15.87 -24.27
N SER A 13 -39.95 -14.92 -24.51
CA SER A 13 -39.69 -13.50 -24.26
C SER A 13 -39.56 -13.21 -22.77
N PHE A 14 -40.39 -13.86 -21.93
CA PHE A 14 -40.33 -13.78 -20.48
C PHE A 14 -39.06 -14.41 -19.90
N SER A 15 -38.60 -15.52 -20.49
CA SER A 15 -37.33 -16.17 -20.15
C SER A 15 -36.12 -15.30 -20.52
N LEU A 16 -36.14 -14.68 -21.70
CA LEU A 16 -35.10 -13.74 -22.13
C LEU A 16 -35.09 -12.48 -21.25
N SER A 17 -36.26 -11.95 -20.89
CA SER A 17 -36.37 -10.78 -20.03
C SER A 17 -35.92 -11.07 -18.59
N CYS A 18 -36.23 -12.26 -18.05
CA CYS A 18 -35.84 -12.64 -16.68
C CYS A 18 -34.33 -12.86 -16.55
N SER A 19 -33.70 -13.57 -17.50
CA SER A 19 -32.23 -13.73 -17.53
C SER A 19 -31.51 -12.39 -17.70
N LEU A 20 -31.99 -11.52 -18.61
CA LEU A 20 -31.40 -10.20 -18.80
C LEU A 20 -31.57 -9.30 -17.56
N SER A 21 -32.73 -9.31 -16.90
CA SER A 21 -32.94 -8.59 -15.64
C SER A 21 -32.01 -9.06 -14.53
N SER A 22 -31.80 -10.37 -14.38
CA SER A 22 -30.83 -10.90 -13.40
C SER A 22 -29.40 -10.45 -13.70
N ILE A 23 -28.98 -10.47 -14.97
CA ILE A 23 -27.64 -10.01 -15.37
C ILE A 23 -27.46 -8.53 -15.10
N LEU A 24 -28.46 -7.69 -15.38
CA LEU A 24 -28.40 -6.25 -15.10
C LEU A 24 -28.32 -5.97 -13.58
N LEU A 25 -29.10 -6.67 -12.77
CA LEU A 25 -29.05 -6.54 -11.30
C LEU A 25 -27.70 -7.00 -10.74
N LEU A 26 -27.17 -8.13 -11.21
CA LEU A 26 -25.84 -8.60 -10.83
C LEU A 26 -24.76 -7.61 -11.30
N GLY A 27 -24.86 -7.09 -12.52
CA GLY A 27 -23.96 -6.06 -13.05
C GLY A 27 -23.96 -4.80 -12.19
N LEU A 28 -25.14 -4.34 -11.76
CA LEU A 28 -25.27 -3.22 -10.81
C LEU A 28 -24.65 -3.56 -9.45
N ALA A 29 -24.90 -4.77 -8.92
CA ALA A 29 -24.30 -5.20 -7.66
C ALA A 29 -22.78 -5.22 -7.71
N TRP A 30 -22.19 -5.68 -8.81
CA TRP A 30 -20.75 -5.62 -9.07
C TRP A 30 -20.24 -4.19 -9.16
N TRP A 31 -20.93 -3.32 -9.91
CA TRP A 31 -20.56 -1.91 -10.01
C TRP A 31 -20.56 -1.23 -8.65
N VAL A 32 -21.61 -1.44 -7.84
CA VAL A 32 -21.71 -0.91 -6.48
C VAL A 32 -20.61 -1.48 -5.58
N SER A 33 -20.32 -2.78 -5.68
CA SER A 33 -19.25 -3.43 -4.91
C SER A 33 -17.88 -2.85 -5.24
N PHE A 34 -17.57 -2.63 -6.52
CA PHE A 34 -16.32 -1.99 -6.94
C PHE A 34 -16.24 -0.54 -6.51
N TYR A 35 -17.32 0.24 -6.69
CA TYR A 35 -17.37 1.61 -6.19
C TYR A 35 -17.13 1.66 -4.68
N TYR A 36 -17.79 0.77 -3.93
CA TYR A 36 -17.64 0.69 -2.49
C TYR A 36 -16.18 0.39 -2.09
N ASN A 37 -15.56 -0.63 -2.66
CA ASN A 37 -14.22 -1.08 -2.25
C ASN A 37 -13.06 -0.24 -2.83
N GLU A 38 -13.16 0.16 -4.10
CA GLU A 38 -12.08 0.86 -4.81
C GLU A 38 -12.11 2.37 -4.58
N VAL A 39 -13.25 2.95 -4.18
CA VAL A 39 -13.42 4.39 -4.00
C VAL A 39 -13.93 4.74 -2.61
N PHE A 40 -15.12 4.30 -2.21
CA PHE A 40 -15.75 4.82 -0.99
C PHE A 40 -15.04 4.38 0.30
N TRP A 41 -14.87 3.07 0.50
CA TRP A 41 -14.41 2.47 1.75
C TRP A 41 -13.02 2.97 2.14
N ILE A 42 -12.09 2.99 1.18
CA ILE A 42 -10.72 3.43 1.42
C ILE A 42 -10.64 4.90 1.84
N ASN A 43 -11.38 5.79 1.16
CA ASN A 43 -11.41 7.21 1.52
C ASN A 43 -12.10 7.41 2.87
N HIS A 44 -13.20 6.70 3.13
CA HIS A 44 -13.90 6.76 4.41
C HIS A 44 -13.03 6.26 5.57
N HIS A 45 -12.39 5.10 5.42
CA HIS A 45 -11.50 4.48 6.41
C HIS A 45 -10.35 5.41 6.79
N LEU A 46 -9.70 6.04 5.81
CA LEU A 46 -8.63 7.00 6.08
C LEU A 46 -9.17 8.27 6.74
N ALA A 47 -10.30 8.81 6.28
CA ALA A 47 -10.87 10.03 6.85
C ALA A 47 -11.29 9.88 8.32
N THR A 48 -11.76 8.70 8.72
CA THR A 48 -12.25 8.45 10.08
C THR A 48 -11.13 8.04 11.05
N ASN A 49 -10.18 7.25 10.60
CA ASN A 49 -9.13 6.71 11.47
C ASN A 49 -7.83 7.53 11.46
N CYS A 50 -7.60 8.30 10.40
CA CYS A 50 -6.36 9.07 10.20
C CYS A 50 -6.66 10.57 10.36
N SER A 51 -6.37 11.10 11.53
CA SER A 51 -6.45 12.52 11.85
C SER A 51 -5.29 12.91 12.75
N TRP A 52 -4.78 14.12 12.57
CA TRP A 52 -3.78 14.71 13.46
C TRP A 52 -4.46 15.16 14.75
N GLU A 53 -3.99 14.66 15.88
CA GLU A 53 -4.50 15.07 17.18
C GLU A 53 -4.13 16.53 17.46
N GLY A 54 -5.12 17.37 17.71
CA GLY A 54 -4.93 18.81 18.00
C GLY A 54 -5.04 19.75 16.80
N LEU A 55 -5.21 19.25 15.57
CA LEU A 55 -5.51 20.09 14.38
C LEU A 55 -7.01 20.34 14.15
N GLN A 56 -7.85 20.02 15.13
CA GLN A 56 -9.28 20.32 15.09
C GLN A 56 -9.55 21.79 15.48
N ASP A 57 -8.71 22.35 16.37
CA ASP A 57 -8.82 23.71 16.90
C ASP A 57 -7.60 24.61 16.58
N ALA A 58 -6.50 24.05 16.07
CA ALA A 58 -5.30 24.80 15.72
C ALA A 58 -5.42 25.47 14.34
N THR A 59 -4.87 26.68 14.19
CA THR A 59 -4.76 27.30 12.87
C THR A 59 -3.82 26.46 11.99
N PRO A 60 -4.11 26.24 10.69
CA PRO A 60 -3.24 25.48 9.77
C PRO A 60 -1.79 26.00 9.68
N SER A 61 -1.53 27.21 10.18
CA SER A 61 -0.22 27.83 10.23
C SER A 61 0.64 27.39 11.41
N GLU A 62 0.11 26.64 12.40
CA GLU A 62 0.85 26.27 13.61
C GLU A 62 1.70 25.01 13.46
N TRP A 63 1.38 24.13 12.52
CA TRP A 63 2.04 22.83 12.38
C TRP A 63 2.63 22.62 10.98
N HIS A 64 3.63 21.74 10.90
CA HIS A 64 4.19 21.20 9.66
C HIS A 64 4.09 19.68 9.70
N ASN A 65 3.44 19.09 8.70
CA ASN A 65 2.96 17.71 8.77
C ASN A 65 3.62 16.83 7.71
N PHE A 66 4.04 15.64 8.12
CA PHE A 66 4.81 14.67 7.34
C PHE A 66 4.11 13.31 7.33
N VAL A 67 4.07 12.65 6.18
CA VAL A 67 3.72 11.24 6.06
C VAL A 67 4.98 10.43 5.83
N MET A 68 5.22 9.40 6.64
CA MET A 68 6.34 8.46 6.49
C MET A 68 5.83 7.14 5.93
N ILE A 69 6.46 6.66 4.86
CA ILE A 69 6.15 5.40 4.19
C ILE A 69 7.40 4.51 4.24
N ALA A 70 7.29 3.33 4.83
CA ALA A 70 8.36 2.33 4.86
C ALA A 70 8.00 1.12 4.00
N ASP A 71 9.02 0.51 3.42
CA ASP A 71 8.97 -0.80 2.75
C ASP A 71 7.77 -0.97 1.79
N PRO A 72 7.55 -0.05 0.81
CA PRO A 72 6.57 -0.30 -0.24
C PRO A 72 6.96 -1.54 -1.07
N GLN A 73 8.26 -1.84 -1.16
CA GLN A 73 8.89 -3.07 -1.62
C GLN A 73 8.12 -3.76 -2.75
N LEU A 74 8.20 -3.14 -3.93
CA LEU A 74 7.53 -3.64 -5.13
C LEU A 74 8.00 -5.06 -5.45
N ILE A 75 7.10 -6.02 -5.25
CA ILE A 75 7.38 -7.43 -5.51
C ILE A 75 7.64 -7.70 -6.99
N ASP A 76 8.54 -8.63 -7.26
CA ASP A 76 9.09 -8.87 -8.58
C ASP A 76 9.29 -10.38 -8.83
N ASN A 77 10.00 -10.76 -9.89
CA ASN A 77 10.24 -12.17 -10.21
C ASN A 77 11.24 -12.87 -9.29
N HIS A 78 11.90 -12.15 -8.39
CA HIS A 78 12.80 -12.68 -7.37
C HIS A 78 12.08 -12.92 -6.03
N THR A 79 10.97 -12.22 -5.75
CA THR A 79 10.23 -12.33 -4.47
C THR A 79 9.76 -13.76 -4.17
N TYR A 80 9.26 -14.48 -5.17
CA TYR A 80 8.70 -15.83 -4.99
C TYR A 80 9.36 -16.83 -5.95
N PRO A 81 10.56 -17.35 -5.61
CA PRO A 81 11.25 -18.31 -6.44
C PRO A 81 10.38 -19.52 -6.77
N GLY A 82 10.27 -19.86 -8.05
CA GLY A 82 9.48 -21.01 -8.53
C GLY A 82 7.98 -20.75 -8.70
N ARG A 83 7.47 -19.53 -8.43
CA ARG A 83 6.08 -19.18 -8.74
C ARG A 83 5.88 -19.09 -10.27
N PRO A 84 4.84 -19.76 -10.84
CA PRO A 84 4.52 -19.62 -12.25
C PRO A 84 4.23 -18.17 -12.66
N GLU A 85 4.71 -17.77 -13.84
CA GLU A 85 4.62 -16.39 -14.34
C GLU A 85 3.20 -15.79 -14.27
N PRO A 86 2.11 -16.48 -14.67
CA PRO A 86 0.77 -15.91 -14.57
C PRO A 86 0.35 -15.60 -13.13
N LEU A 87 0.72 -16.45 -12.17
CA LEU A 87 0.41 -16.24 -10.75
C LEU A 87 1.25 -15.09 -10.17
N LEU A 88 2.50 -14.97 -10.61
CA LEU A 88 3.34 -13.83 -10.26
C LEU A 88 2.74 -12.52 -10.79
N GLN A 89 2.28 -12.48 -12.05
CA GLN A 89 1.66 -11.29 -12.63
C GLN A 89 0.38 -10.88 -11.87
N ILE A 90 -0.45 -11.85 -11.45
CA ILE A 90 -1.60 -11.58 -10.59
C ILE A 90 -1.14 -11.01 -9.24
N SER A 91 -0.06 -11.56 -8.66
CA SER A 91 0.48 -11.08 -7.39
C SER A 91 0.96 -9.63 -7.50
N LYS A 92 1.76 -9.32 -8.53
CA LYS A 92 2.25 -7.97 -8.84
C LYS A 92 1.06 -7.02 -9.02
N PHE A 93 0.09 -7.40 -9.84
CA PHE A 93 -1.12 -6.60 -10.07
C PHE A 93 -1.88 -6.29 -8.78
N THR A 94 -2.10 -7.29 -7.92
CA THR A 94 -2.81 -7.11 -6.64
C THR A 94 -2.05 -6.19 -5.69
N THR A 95 -0.74 -6.43 -5.50
CA THR A 95 0.09 -5.62 -4.61
C THR A 95 0.22 -4.18 -5.13
N ASP A 96 0.52 -3.99 -6.42
CA ASP A 96 0.62 -2.66 -7.04
C ASP A 96 -0.71 -1.90 -6.92
N ARG A 97 -1.85 -2.58 -7.13
CA ARG A 97 -3.17 -1.97 -6.98
C ARG A 97 -3.40 -1.51 -5.55
N TYR A 98 -3.07 -2.34 -4.56
CA TYR A 98 -3.17 -2.00 -3.15
C TYR A 98 -2.32 -0.78 -2.79
N LEU A 99 -1.05 -0.77 -3.17
CA LEU A 99 -0.15 0.37 -2.97
C LEU A 99 -0.72 1.64 -3.60
N LYS A 100 -1.15 1.56 -4.87
CA LYS A 100 -1.62 2.69 -5.66
C LYS A 100 -2.91 3.29 -5.12
N LYS A 101 -3.90 2.47 -4.76
CA LYS A 101 -5.18 2.99 -4.24
C LYS A 101 -5.02 3.62 -2.86
N ASN A 102 -4.21 3.02 -1.99
CA ASN A 102 -3.89 3.57 -0.67
C ASN A 102 -3.12 4.88 -0.76
N TYR A 103 -2.05 4.91 -1.56
CA TYR A 103 -1.27 6.13 -1.75
C TYR A 103 -2.12 7.26 -2.35
N ARG A 104 -2.93 6.96 -3.38
CA ARG A 104 -3.87 7.94 -3.96
C ARG A 104 -4.88 8.45 -2.94
N ALA A 105 -5.42 7.59 -2.10
CA ALA A 105 -6.37 8.00 -1.07
C ALA A 105 -5.69 8.88 -0.01
N ILE A 106 -4.45 8.56 0.42
CA ILE A 106 -3.67 9.45 1.31
C ILE A 106 -3.51 10.84 0.66
N VAL A 107 -3.06 10.89 -0.59
CA VAL A 107 -2.84 12.17 -1.29
C VAL A 107 -4.13 12.94 -1.56
N LYS A 108 -5.22 12.28 -2.01
CA LYS A 108 -6.48 12.96 -2.33
C LYS A 108 -7.27 13.28 -1.05
N GLN A 109 -7.47 12.30 -0.16
CA GLN A 109 -8.33 12.46 1.01
C GLN A 109 -7.65 13.26 2.10
N LEU A 110 -6.47 12.83 2.56
CA LEU A 110 -5.83 13.44 3.73
C LEU A 110 -5.29 14.82 3.40
N ARG A 111 -4.62 15.01 2.26
CA ARG A 111 -4.09 16.33 1.89
C ARG A 111 -5.16 17.32 1.48
N SER A 112 -6.02 16.96 0.52
CA SER A 112 -6.87 17.93 -0.17
C SER A 112 -8.24 18.15 0.46
N THR A 113 -8.75 17.19 1.24
CA THR A 113 -10.15 17.23 1.71
C THR A 113 -10.32 17.22 3.22
N ASN A 114 -9.29 16.82 3.98
CA ASN A 114 -9.33 16.76 5.43
C ASN A 114 -8.34 17.78 6.02
N PRO A 115 -8.79 19.00 6.40
CA PRO A 115 -7.92 20.01 7.00
C PRO A 115 -7.17 19.49 8.23
N SER A 116 -7.82 18.66 9.05
CA SER A 116 -7.25 18.05 10.25
C SER A 116 -6.35 16.83 9.97
N ALA A 117 -6.17 16.44 8.70
CA ALA A 117 -5.23 15.40 8.26
C ALA A 117 -4.24 15.88 7.18
N SER A 118 -4.28 17.16 6.80
CA SER A 118 -3.48 17.69 5.69
C SER A 118 -1.98 17.64 5.98
N PHE A 119 -1.16 17.40 4.95
CA PHE A 119 0.29 17.24 5.07
C PHE A 119 1.06 18.00 3.97
N ASN A 120 2.32 18.27 4.26
CA ASN A 120 3.24 19.05 3.42
C ASN A 120 4.23 18.14 2.67
N ASP A 121 4.74 17.12 3.37
CA ASP A 121 5.85 16.30 2.92
C ASP A 121 5.52 14.81 3.03
N ILE A 122 6.07 14.01 2.12
CA ILE A 122 6.10 12.55 2.23
C ILE A 122 7.56 12.11 2.25
N VAL A 123 7.91 11.28 3.22
CA VAL A 123 9.24 10.73 3.41
C VAL A 123 9.16 9.22 3.23
N PHE A 124 10.05 8.67 2.41
CA PHE A 124 10.19 7.23 2.25
C PHE A 124 11.39 6.73 3.05
N LEU A 125 11.23 5.56 3.67
CA LEU A 125 12.20 4.98 4.59
C LEU A 125 12.89 3.73 4.01
N GLY A 126 13.19 3.75 2.71
CA GLY A 126 13.91 2.67 2.02
C GLY A 126 13.02 1.54 1.49
N ASP A 127 13.68 0.57 0.86
CA ASP A 127 13.11 -0.60 0.19
C ASP A 127 11.98 -0.26 -0.77
N TYR A 128 12.32 0.56 -1.77
CA TYR A 128 11.39 0.95 -2.82
C TYR A 128 11.06 -0.25 -3.73
N LEU A 129 12.09 -1.00 -4.09
CA LEU A 129 12.02 -2.16 -4.99
C LEU A 129 12.54 -3.40 -4.27
N ASP A 130 11.92 -4.56 -4.50
CA ASP A 130 12.34 -5.80 -3.85
C ASP A 130 13.70 -6.34 -4.35
N ASN A 131 14.16 -5.92 -5.52
CA ASN A 131 15.44 -6.37 -6.07
C ASN A 131 16.28 -5.26 -6.73
N GLY A 132 16.18 -4.03 -6.23
CA GLY A 132 16.92 -2.88 -6.77
C GLY A 132 18.44 -3.11 -6.87
N ARG A 133 19.01 -3.83 -5.89
CA ARG A 133 20.45 -4.12 -5.82
C ARG A 133 20.95 -5.10 -6.87
N SER A 134 20.16 -6.10 -7.25
CA SER A 134 20.62 -7.18 -8.17
C SER A 134 19.99 -7.12 -9.55
N ALA A 135 19.03 -6.22 -9.77
CA ALA A 135 18.44 -6.01 -11.08
C ALA A 135 19.46 -5.51 -12.13
N SER A 136 19.33 -6.03 -13.35
CA SER A 136 19.94 -5.44 -14.54
C SER A 136 19.35 -4.05 -14.81
N ASP A 137 20.05 -3.20 -15.56
CA ASP A 137 19.60 -1.82 -15.79
C ASP A 137 18.26 -1.73 -16.51
N SER A 138 18.04 -2.62 -17.48
CA SER A 138 16.76 -2.71 -18.18
C SER A 138 15.64 -3.11 -17.21
N TYR A 139 15.86 -4.14 -16.37
CA TYR A 139 14.86 -4.58 -15.41
C TYR A 139 14.56 -3.49 -14.36
N TYR A 140 15.60 -2.93 -13.78
CA TYR A 140 15.50 -1.82 -12.82
C TYR A 140 14.71 -0.65 -13.40
N SER A 141 14.96 -0.26 -14.66
CA SER A 141 14.23 0.83 -15.32
C SER A 141 12.72 0.56 -15.43
N HIS A 142 12.34 -0.70 -15.68
CA HIS A 142 10.92 -1.10 -15.70
C HIS A 142 10.30 -1.06 -14.29
N GLU A 143 11.00 -1.56 -13.28
CA GLU A 143 10.52 -1.54 -11.89
C GLU A 143 10.43 -0.10 -11.35
N LEU A 144 11.37 0.77 -11.71
CA LEU A 144 11.35 2.20 -11.41
C LEU A 144 10.16 2.90 -12.05
N GLN A 145 9.85 2.60 -13.32
CA GLN A 145 8.65 3.15 -13.96
C GLN A 145 7.39 2.70 -13.21
N ARG A 146 7.34 1.43 -12.80
CA ARG A 146 6.21 0.91 -12.01
C ARG A 146 6.09 1.62 -10.67
N PHE A 147 7.20 1.87 -9.99
CA PHE A 147 7.23 2.68 -8.77
C PHE A 147 6.67 4.09 -9.01
N ARG A 148 7.13 4.78 -10.06
CA ARG A 148 6.65 6.12 -10.42
C ARG A 148 5.16 6.14 -10.77
N ASP A 149 4.66 5.12 -11.44
CA ASP A 149 3.24 4.99 -11.79
C ASP A 149 2.32 4.80 -10.56
N ILE A 150 2.87 4.30 -9.45
CA ILE A 150 2.18 4.12 -8.17
C ILE A 150 2.28 5.41 -7.33
N PHE A 151 3.50 5.96 -7.18
CA PHE A 151 3.81 6.98 -6.17
C PHE A 151 4.02 8.41 -6.71
N GLN A 152 4.13 8.62 -8.02
CA GLN A 152 4.33 9.95 -8.63
C GLN A 152 3.11 10.40 -9.46
N TYR A 153 1.97 10.51 -8.79
CA TYR A 153 0.69 10.88 -9.39
C TYR A 153 0.55 12.39 -9.70
N GLY A 154 0.31 12.71 -10.99
CA GLY A 154 -0.42 13.93 -11.39
C GLY A 154 0.31 15.27 -11.25
N GLY A 155 1.65 15.30 -11.24
CA GLY A 155 2.42 16.56 -11.18
C GLY A 155 2.29 17.34 -9.86
N LEU A 156 1.65 16.73 -8.84
CA LEU A 156 1.42 17.25 -7.49
C LEU A 156 2.68 17.24 -6.61
N PHE A 157 3.76 16.66 -7.12
CA PHE A 157 5.00 16.43 -6.41
C PHE A 157 6.08 17.36 -6.92
N ASP A 158 6.84 17.90 -5.99
CA ASP A 158 8.08 18.58 -6.27
C ASP A 158 9.24 17.80 -5.67
N VAL A 159 9.91 17.03 -6.52
CA VAL A 159 11.11 16.26 -6.15
C VAL A 159 12.29 17.19 -5.89
N ALA A 160 12.27 18.42 -6.41
CA ALA A 160 13.32 19.42 -6.24
C ALA A 160 13.09 20.39 -5.06
N GLY A 161 11.89 20.40 -4.45
CA GLY A 161 11.54 21.22 -3.28
C GLY A 161 11.55 22.74 -3.52
N LYS A 162 11.33 23.19 -4.75
CA LYS A 162 11.31 24.60 -5.18
C LYS A 162 9.92 25.25 -5.11
N ASP A 163 8.86 24.47 -5.07
CA ASP A 163 7.46 24.90 -5.12
C ASP A 163 6.76 24.49 -3.82
N ALA A 164 6.49 25.48 -2.97
CA ALA A 164 5.83 25.28 -1.68
C ALA A 164 4.34 24.91 -1.80
N SER A 165 3.75 24.98 -3.00
CA SER A 165 2.37 24.54 -3.25
C SER A 165 2.26 23.03 -3.54
N LYS A 166 3.39 22.35 -3.77
CA LYS A 166 3.47 20.92 -4.09
C LYS A 166 3.86 20.08 -2.87
N ILE A 167 3.57 18.77 -2.92
CA ILE A 167 4.12 17.83 -1.92
C ILE A 167 5.61 17.67 -2.20
N HIS A 168 6.42 17.83 -1.17
CA HIS A 168 7.83 17.49 -1.26
C HIS A 168 8.01 15.99 -0.99
N LEU A 169 8.72 15.30 -1.88
CA LEU A 169 9.06 13.89 -1.72
C LEU A 169 10.51 13.78 -1.22
N ALA A 170 10.70 13.18 -0.06
CA ALA A 170 12.02 12.80 0.44
C ALA A 170 12.25 11.31 0.19
N LEU A 171 13.00 11.01 -0.88
CA LEU A 171 13.26 9.65 -1.36
C LEU A 171 14.72 9.20 -1.16
N GLY A 172 15.58 10.06 -0.58
CA GLY A 172 17.02 9.85 -0.56
C GLY A 172 17.53 8.78 0.43
N LEU A 173 16.64 8.09 1.15
CA LEU A 173 17.01 7.03 2.08
C LEU A 173 16.84 5.65 1.40
N PRO A 174 17.93 4.95 1.03
CA PRO A 174 17.86 3.60 0.46
C PRO A 174 17.61 2.55 1.54
N GLY A 175 17.03 1.43 1.14
CA GLY A 175 17.01 0.20 1.92
C GLY A 175 17.97 -0.88 1.40
N ASN A 176 18.07 -1.99 2.13
CA ASN A 176 19.02 -3.05 1.78
C ASN A 176 18.61 -3.76 0.49
N HIS A 177 17.33 -3.82 0.12
CA HIS A 177 16.88 -4.35 -1.18
C HIS A 177 17.23 -3.41 -2.35
N ASP A 178 17.40 -2.11 -2.09
CA ASP A 178 17.77 -1.13 -3.11
C ASP A 178 19.27 -1.17 -3.44
N ILE A 179 20.14 -1.20 -2.42
CA ILE A 179 21.60 -1.04 -2.62
C ILE A 179 22.46 -2.17 -2.07
N GLY A 180 21.94 -3.02 -1.20
CA GLY A 180 22.69 -4.05 -0.47
C GLY A 180 22.94 -3.69 1.00
N TRP A 181 23.69 -4.53 1.69
CA TRP A 181 23.99 -4.40 3.12
C TRP A 181 25.49 -4.51 3.41
N ALA A 182 26.01 -3.61 4.24
CA ALA A 182 27.40 -3.56 4.69
C ALA A 182 28.39 -3.74 3.52
N ASP A 183 29.36 -4.66 3.65
CA ASP A 183 30.38 -4.91 2.62
C ASP A 183 29.84 -5.44 1.28
N GLY A 184 28.55 -5.80 1.20
CA GLY A 184 27.92 -6.18 -0.07
C GLY A 184 27.03 -5.11 -0.67
N VAL A 185 27.03 -3.87 -0.14
CA VAL A 185 26.49 -2.72 -0.87
C VAL A 185 27.16 -2.65 -2.25
N LYS A 186 26.34 -2.59 -3.29
CA LYS A 186 26.82 -2.55 -4.67
C LYS A 186 26.94 -1.12 -5.15
N SER A 187 28.16 -0.68 -5.46
CA SER A 187 28.42 0.70 -5.92
C SER A 187 27.59 1.10 -7.14
N HIS A 188 27.33 0.15 -8.05
CA HIS A 188 26.47 0.39 -9.20
C HIS A 188 25.00 0.63 -8.80
N ALA A 189 24.46 -0.15 -7.87
CA ALA A 189 23.10 0.03 -7.37
C ALA A 189 22.97 1.37 -6.62
N MET A 190 23.96 1.70 -5.78
CA MET A 190 24.06 3.01 -5.13
C MET A 190 24.07 4.17 -6.14
N ALA A 191 24.85 4.06 -7.22
CA ALA A 191 24.90 5.11 -8.24
C ALA A 191 23.54 5.33 -8.92
N ARG A 192 22.83 4.25 -9.28
CA ARG A 192 21.46 4.34 -9.84
C ARG A 192 20.49 4.94 -8.82
N PHE A 193 20.53 4.47 -7.57
CA PHE A 193 19.68 4.98 -6.51
C PHE A 193 19.83 6.50 -6.36
N LYS A 194 21.08 6.99 -6.27
CA LYS A 194 21.35 8.43 -6.17
C LYS A 194 20.81 9.22 -7.36
N ALA A 195 20.88 8.66 -8.57
CA ALA A 195 20.39 9.30 -9.78
C ALA A 195 18.85 9.42 -9.81
N ASP A 196 18.13 8.42 -9.31
CA ASP A 196 16.67 8.34 -9.42
C ASP A 196 15.90 8.85 -8.19
N PHE A 197 16.46 8.64 -7.00
CA PHE A 197 15.81 8.93 -5.71
C PHE A 197 16.53 10.01 -4.89
N GLY A 198 17.76 10.35 -5.28
CA GLY A 198 18.57 11.38 -4.66
C GLY A 198 19.61 10.83 -3.70
N THR A 199 20.50 11.72 -3.24
CA THR A 199 21.67 11.33 -2.46
C THR A 199 21.31 11.08 -0.99
N PRO A 200 21.75 9.95 -0.39
CA PRO A 200 21.69 9.76 1.05
C PRO A 200 22.68 10.69 1.78
N ASN A 201 22.78 10.58 3.10
CA ASN A 201 23.72 11.38 3.91
C ASN A 201 23.47 12.88 3.74
N SER A 202 22.23 13.30 3.97
CA SER A 202 21.78 14.67 3.74
C SER A 202 21.01 15.24 4.92
N VAL A 203 20.98 16.57 5.01
CA VAL A 203 20.22 17.30 6.02
C VAL A 203 19.23 18.22 5.32
N LYS A 204 17.94 18.03 5.57
CA LYS A 204 16.88 18.96 5.17
C LYS A 204 16.41 19.74 6.38
N SER A 205 16.52 21.07 6.32
CA SER A 205 16.11 21.96 7.41
C SER A 205 14.77 22.62 7.10
N HIS A 206 13.84 22.54 8.05
CA HIS A 206 12.58 23.28 8.01
C HIS A 206 12.58 24.32 9.12
N SER A 207 12.32 25.59 8.77
CA SER A 207 12.18 26.67 9.75
C SER A 207 10.89 26.51 10.53
N LEU A 208 10.96 26.61 11.85
CA LEU A 208 9.80 26.61 12.75
C LEU A 208 9.42 28.02 13.18
N GLY A 209 10.26 29.04 12.93
CA GLY A 209 10.07 30.41 13.42
C GLY A 209 10.88 30.67 14.69
N ASP A 210 11.09 31.94 15.03
CA ASP A 210 11.87 32.39 16.20
C ASP A 210 13.25 31.70 16.32
N LYS A 211 13.97 31.60 15.19
CA LYS A 211 15.27 30.91 15.03
C LYS A 211 15.26 29.40 15.27
N ARG A 212 14.13 28.81 15.66
CA ARG A 212 13.98 27.36 15.78
C ARG A 212 13.84 26.70 14.42
N ARG A 213 14.37 25.48 14.32
CA ARG A 213 14.28 24.66 13.12
C ARG A 213 14.30 23.19 13.47
N VAL A 214 13.75 22.38 12.57
CA VAL A 214 13.92 20.93 12.60
C VAL A 214 14.81 20.50 11.44
N GLU A 215 15.77 19.65 11.73
CA GLU A 215 16.65 19.00 10.77
C GLU A 215 16.22 17.53 10.59
N PHE A 216 15.85 17.17 9.37
CA PHE A 216 15.72 15.78 8.95
C PHE A 216 17.07 15.30 8.43
N VAL A 217 17.65 14.33 9.13
CA VAL A 217 18.98 13.79 8.86
C VAL A 217 18.80 12.42 8.23
N THR A 218 18.98 12.32 6.92
CA THR A 218 18.99 11.04 6.21
C THR A 218 20.39 10.44 6.31
N LEU A 219 20.53 9.26 6.91
CA LEU A 219 21.82 8.59 7.08
C LEU A 219 21.83 7.21 6.41
N ASP A 220 22.83 6.98 5.55
CA ASP A 220 23.10 5.67 4.93
C ASP A 220 23.80 4.75 5.93
N THR A 221 23.01 4.16 6.81
CA THR A 221 23.51 3.20 7.80
C THR A 221 23.90 1.86 7.17
N LEU A 222 23.39 1.55 5.97
CA LEU A 222 23.72 0.34 5.22
C LEU A 222 25.20 0.34 4.83
N SER A 223 25.65 1.41 4.17
CA SER A 223 27.06 1.58 3.79
C SER A 223 27.93 1.88 5.01
N LEU A 224 27.42 2.62 5.99
CA LEU A 224 28.18 2.92 7.22
C LEU A 224 28.54 1.66 8.02
N SER A 225 27.72 0.60 7.94
CA SER A 225 27.96 -0.70 8.56
C SER A 225 29.01 -1.55 7.83
N ALA A 226 29.49 -1.11 6.67
CA ALA A 226 30.57 -1.78 5.95
C ALA A 226 31.93 -1.56 6.63
N LYS A 227 32.84 -2.52 6.49
CA LYS A 227 34.26 -2.39 6.86
C LYS A 227 35.07 -1.76 5.73
N ALA A 228 34.68 -2.06 4.49
CA ALA A 228 35.27 -1.55 3.27
C ALA A 228 35.16 -0.02 3.17
N LEU A 229 36.30 0.67 3.04
CA LEU A 229 36.37 2.14 3.03
C LEU A 229 35.74 2.75 1.78
N GLU A 230 35.83 2.05 0.66
CA GLU A 230 35.20 2.41 -0.60
C GLU A 230 33.66 2.40 -0.54
N ILE A 231 33.08 1.69 0.44
CA ILE A 231 31.64 1.67 0.71
C ILE A 231 31.29 2.67 1.81
N ASN A 232 31.92 2.57 2.99
CA ASN A 232 31.52 3.37 4.16
C ASN A 232 32.02 4.82 4.13
N GLY A 233 33.01 5.16 3.28
CA GLY A 233 33.78 6.39 3.40
C GLY A 233 32.95 7.67 3.30
N GLU A 234 31.95 7.72 2.43
CA GLU A 234 31.05 8.87 2.28
C GLU A 234 30.15 9.05 3.51
N ALA A 235 29.53 7.97 3.99
CA ALA A 235 28.66 7.98 5.17
C ALA A 235 29.46 8.30 6.44
N ARG A 236 30.67 7.74 6.59
CA ARG A 236 31.57 8.02 7.70
C ARG A 236 31.99 9.48 7.73
N LYS A 237 32.42 10.03 6.59
CA LYS A 237 32.78 11.45 6.47
C LYS A 237 31.61 12.37 6.80
N PHE A 238 30.40 12.02 6.37
CA PHE A 238 29.20 12.77 6.72
C PHE A 238 28.98 12.78 8.24
N LEU A 239 28.97 11.61 8.87
CA LEU A 239 28.75 11.46 10.31
C LEU A 239 29.85 12.14 11.15
N ASP A 240 31.11 11.99 10.77
CA ASP A 240 32.27 12.58 11.47
C ASP A 240 32.28 14.11 11.41
N THR A 241 31.85 14.68 10.29
CA THR A 241 31.78 16.15 10.13
C THR A 241 30.46 16.75 10.61
N PHE A 242 29.49 15.91 11.01
CA PHE A 242 28.15 16.35 11.39
C PHE A 242 28.17 17.32 12.56
N THR A 243 28.87 16.97 13.65
CA THR A 243 28.92 17.78 14.88
C THR A 243 29.56 19.16 14.68
N VAL A 244 30.45 19.28 13.68
CA VAL A 244 31.12 20.54 13.32
C VAL A 244 30.18 21.43 12.50
N LYS A 245 29.45 20.86 11.54
CA LYS A 245 28.58 21.59 10.62
C LYS A 245 27.19 21.88 11.18
N HIS A 246 26.71 20.99 12.05
CA HIS A 246 25.38 21.00 12.64
C HIS A 246 25.54 20.98 14.17
N ALA A 247 26.18 22.02 14.70
CA ALA A 247 26.36 22.16 16.14
C ALA A 247 25.00 22.05 16.85
N SER A 248 24.96 21.28 17.93
CA SER A 248 23.74 21.15 18.74
C SER A 248 23.48 22.45 19.49
N ASP A 249 22.28 22.99 19.31
CA ASP A 249 21.72 24.12 20.07
C ASP A 249 20.30 23.73 20.49
N GLU A 250 19.81 24.27 21.60
CA GLU A 250 18.47 24.03 22.14
C GLU A 250 17.35 24.47 21.17
N THR A 251 17.69 25.30 20.18
CA THR A 251 16.78 25.77 19.14
C THR A 251 16.64 24.80 17.95
N VAL A 252 17.43 23.73 17.90
CA VAL A 252 17.48 22.79 16.77
C VAL A 252 16.98 21.42 17.20
N HIS A 253 15.83 21.01 16.65
CA HIS A 253 15.33 19.65 16.77
C HIS A 253 15.83 18.76 15.65
N ARG A 254 15.97 17.47 15.91
CA ARG A 254 16.48 16.51 14.92
C ARG A 254 15.64 15.26 14.80
N VAL A 255 15.33 14.92 13.56
CA VAL A 255 14.70 13.67 13.15
C VAL A 255 15.72 12.89 12.32
N LEU A 256 16.25 11.81 12.88
CA LEU A 256 17.12 10.88 12.17
C LEU A 256 16.27 9.91 11.35
N LEU A 257 16.62 9.75 10.08
CA LEU A 257 16.02 8.79 9.17
C LEU A 257 17.08 7.75 8.82
N THR A 258 16.77 6.50 9.12
CA THR A 258 17.57 5.34 8.77
C THR A 258 16.65 4.26 8.20
N HIS A 259 17.14 3.34 7.39
CA HIS A 259 16.31 2.22 6.94
C HIS A 259 16.32 1.11 7.98
N VAL A 260 17.50 0.56 8.29
CA VAL A 260 17.64 -0.48 9.31
C VAL A 260 17.56 0.12 10.72
N PRO A 261 16.72 -0.42 11.61
CA PRO A 261 16.51 0.10 12.95
C PRO A 261 17.80 0.14 13.80
N LEU A 262 17.91 1.10 14.73
CA LEU A 262 19.03 1.09 15.69
C LEU A 262 18.90 -0.08 16.67
N TYR A 263 20.04 -0.48 17.24
CA TYR A 263 20.12 -1.59 18.18
C TYR A 263 19.07 -1.52 19.30
N ARG A 264 18.44 -2.66 19.58
CA ARG A 264 17.48 -2.87 20.69
C ARG A 264 17.52 -4.33 21.14
N SER A 265 17.05 -4.61 22.35
CA SER A 265 16.89 -6.01 22.79
C SER A 265 15.67 -6.66 22.15
N ASN A 266 15.63 -8.01 22.15
CA ASN A 266 14.50 -8.80 21.68
C ASN A 266 13.54 -9.20 22.79
N ASP A 267 13.62 -8.53 23.95
CA ASP A 267 12.74 -8.82 25.07
C ASP A 267 11.29 -8.53 24.69
N GLU A 268 10.37 -9.31 25.25
CA GLU A 268 8.94 -9.14 24.99
C GLU A 268 8.46 -7.80 25.56
N GLY A 269 7.68 -7.06 24.77
CA GLY A 269 7.15 -5.75 25.16
C GLY A 269 8.07 -4.55 24.85
N VAL A 270 9.29 -4.76 24.36
CA VAL A 270 10.22 -3.66 23.99
C VAL A 270 9.60 -2.72 22.96
N CYS A 271 8.91 -3.26 21.95
CA CYS A 271 8.37 -2.52 20.81
C CYS A 271 6.99 -1.87 21.04
N GLY A 272 6.41 -2.00 22.23
CA GLY A 272 5.05 -1.54 22.51
C GLY A 272 3.95 -2.49 22.01
N ALA A 273 2.70 -2.09 22.23
CA ALA A 273 1.51 -2.94 22.04
C ALA A 273 1.03 -3.04 20.58
N ASP A 274 1.45 -2.12 19.72
CA ASP A 274 1.02 -2.04 18.32
C ASP A 274 1.82 -2.96 17.37
N ARG A 275 2.84 -3.65 17.88
CA ARG A 275 3.56 -4.71 17.15
C ARG A 275 2.67 -5.95 17.01
N GLU A 276 2.63 -6.55 15.81
CA GLU A 276 1.89 -7.81 15.60
C GLU A 276 2.64 -9.02 16.17
N ALA A 277 3.95 -9.07 15.98
CA ALA A 277 4.81 -10.10 16.56
C ALA A 277 5.10 -9.82 18.04
N LYS A 278 5.25 -10.87 18.86
CA LYS A 278 5.53 -10.71 20.30
C LYS A 278 6.90 -10.08 20.60
N ARG A 279 7.87 -10.30 19.72
CA ARG A 279 9.28 -9.92 19.93
C ARG A 279 9.85 -9.31 18.66
N PHE A 280 10.86 -8.48 18.85
CA PHE A 280 11.69 -7.99 17.77
C PHE A 280 12.69 -9.08 17.34
N PRO A 281 12.83 -9.39 16.03
CA PRO A 281 13.80 -10.37 15.57
C PRO A 281 15.22 -9.80 15.63
N LEU A 282 16.17 -10.55 16.19
CA LEU A 282 17.60 -10.23 16.09
C LEU A 282 18.26 -11.29 15.20
N VAL A 283 18.31 -11.00 13.91
CA VAL A 283 18.75 -11.93 12.87
C VAL A 283 19.69 -11.24 11.91
N GLN A 284 20.72 -11.97 11.49
CA GLN A 284 21.64 -11.57 10.44
C GLN A 284 21.64 -12.66 9.36
N GLY A 285 21.64 -12.24 8.11
CA GLY A 285 21.61 -13.14 6.96
C GLY A 285 22.42 -12.61 5.78
N TYR A 286 22.24 -13.25 4.62
CA TYR A 286 22.85 -12.75 3.40
C TYR A 286 22.23 -11.41 3.01
N GLN A 287 23.05 -10.36 2.98
CA GLN A 287 22.64 -9.02 2.57
C GLN A 287 21.48 -8.42 3.39
N TYR A 288 21.41 -8.77 4.67
CA TYR A 288 20.35 -8.33 5.59
C TYR A 288 20.79 -8.47 7.06
N GLN A 289 20.34 -7.54 7.90
CA GLN A 289 20.44 -7.60 9.36
C GLN A 289 19.33 -6.73 9.96
N THR A 290 18.65 -7.21 11.00
CA THR A 290 17.44 -6.56 11.55
C THR A 290 17.72 -5.30 12.37
N VAL A 291 18.98 -5.06 12.78
CA VAL A 291 19.40 -3.86 13.53
C VAL A 291 20.80 -3.42 13.15
N ILE A 292 21.10 -2.13 13.29
CA ILE A 292 22.47 -1.63 13.33
C ILE A 292 23.18 -2.14 14.59
N ASP A 293 24.47 -2.45 14.50
CA ASP A 293 25.28 -2.86 15.65
C ASP A 293 25.22 -1.83 16.80
N ASN A 294 25.29 -2.31 18.05
CA ASN A 294 25.12 -1.44 19.22
C ASN A 294 26.12 -0.29 19.28
N ASP A 295 27.41 -0.57 19.06
CA ASP A 295 28.46 0.45 19.13
C ASP A 295 28.26 1.54 18.07
N LEU A 296 27.88 1.13 16.85
CA LEU A 296 27.58 2.06 15.76
C LEU A 296 26.29 2.85 16.03
N SER A 297 25.26 2.20 16.58
CA SER A 297 24.01 2.86 17.01
C SER A 297 24.30 3.95 18.05
N GLN A 298 25.14 3.65 19.05
CA GLN A 298 25.55 4.61 20.06
C GLN A 298 26.37 5.76 19.45
N GLU A 299 27.30 5.46 18.55
CA GLU A 299 28.07 6.49 17.83
C GLU A 299 27.15 7.46 17.06
N ILE A 300 26.18 6.92 16.31
CA ILE A 300 25.19 7.70 15.55
C ILE A 300 24.40 8.61 16.49
N LEU A 301 23.84 8.05 17.58
CA LEU A 301 23.08 8.82 18.56
C LEU A 301 23.92 9.94 19.18
N GLN A 302 25.17 9.68 19.54
CA GLN A 302 26.06 10.67 20.16
C GLN A 302 26.47 11.80 19.20
N LYS A 303 26.67 11.49 17.92
CA LYS A 303 27.06 12.48 16.90
C LYS A 303 25.88 13.27 16.36
N VAL A 304 24.77 12.61 16.04
CA VAL A 304 23.56 13.26 15.49
C VAL A 304 22.76 13.96 16.60
N GLN A 305 22.69 13.35 17.79
CA GLN A 305 21.89 13.81 18.93
C GLN A 305 20.41 14.06 18.55
N PRO A 306 19.72 13.04 17.99
CA PRO A 306 18.34 13.19 17.57
C PRO A 306 17.38 13.26 18.77
N ASP A 307 16.23 13.90 18.55
CA ASP A 307 15.08 13.79 19.43
C ASP A 307 14.17 12.62 18.98
N LEU A 308 14.10 12.41 17.66
CA LEU A 308 13.32 11.37 17.00
C LEU A 308 14.16 10.57 16.01
N VAL A 309 13.83 9.28 15.87
CA VAL A 309 14.37 8.39 14.85
C VAL A 309 13.20 7.69 14.15
N TYR A 310 13.23 7.60 12.83
CA TYR A 310 12.32 6.74 12.06
C TYR A 310 13.12 5.71 11.26
N SER A 311 12.65 4.46 11.29
CA SER A 311 13.22 3.31 10.59
C SER A 311 12.17 2.48 9.84
N GLY A 312 12.61 1.58 8.97
CA GLY A 312 11.81 0.57 8.24
C GLY A 312 12.38 -0.84 8.48
N ASP A 313 12.55 -1.64 7.41
CA ASP A 313 13.24 -2.95 7.35
C ASP A 313 12.58 -4.11 8.12
N ASP A 314 12.16 -3.92 9.37
CA ASP A 314 11.53 -4.98 10.18
C ASP A 314 10.06 -5.25 9.76
N HIS A 315 9.49 -4.37 8.92
CA HIS A 315 8.12 -4.37 8.41
C HIS A 315 7.01 -4.25 9.46
N ASP A 316 7.26 -4.58 10.72
CA ASP A 316 6.32 -4.47 11.83
C ASP A 316 6.62 -3.24 12.68
N TYR A 317 5.62 -2.80 13.45
CA TYR A 317 5.76 -1.61 14.27
C TYR A 317 6.71 -1.87 15.46
N CYS A 318 7.53 -0.88 15.79
CA CYS A 318 8.31 -0.92 17.02
C CYS A 318 8.60 0.50 17.53
N ASP A 319 8.15 0.81 18.75
CA ASP A 319 8.38 2.09 19.41
C ASP A 319 9.29 1.89 20.62
N VAL A 320 10.50 2.45 20.57
CA VAL A 320 11.53 2.31 21.60
C VAL A 320 12.13 3.66 21.97
N THR A 321 12.67 3.76 23.18
CA THR A 321 13.45 4.95 23.61
C THR A 321 14.89 4.55 23.85
N HIS A 322 15.79 5.14 23.07
CA HIS A 322 17.23 4.99 23.21
C HIS A 322 17.76 5.95 24.25
N THR A 323 18.69 5.48 25.07
CA THR A 323 19.43 6.31 26.02
C THR A 323 20.90 6.35 25.61
N TYR A 324 21.50 7.54 25.57
CA TYR A 324 22.88 7.76 25.17
C TYR A 324 23.50 8.92 25.96
N GLN A 325 24.82 9.07 25.88
CA GLN A 325 25.58 10.06 26.66
C GLN A 325 26.29 11.06 25.75
N VAL A 326 26.10 12.36 25.99
CA VAL A 326 26.80 13.42 25.27
C VAL A 326 27.51 14.31 26.29
N LYS A 327 28.84 14.35 26.25
CA LYS A 327 29.66 15.16 27.19
C LYS A 327 29.28 14.93 28.66
N GLY A 328 29.03 13.67 29.03
CA GLY A 328 28.63 13.27 30.39
C GLY A 328 27.17 13.56 30.78
N LYS A 329 26.35 14.08 29.86
CA LYS A 329 24.91 14.27 30.06
C LYS A 329 24.12 13.17 29.36
N GLN A 330 23.20 12.56 30.11
CA GLN A 330 22.27 11.58 29.56
C GLN A 330 21.26 12.28 28.64
N ARG A 331 21.03 11.70 27.48
CA ARG A 331 20.03 12.12 26.51
C ARG A 331 19.23 10.90 26.07
N THR A 332 18.05 11.17 25.52
CA THR A 332 17.16 10.15 24.97
C THR A 332 16.74 10.49 23.55
N ALA A 333 16.49 9.48 22.74
CA ALA A 333 15.86 9.60 21.42
C ALA A 333 14.78 8.55 21.29
N ARG A 334 13.58 8.93 20.87
CA ARG A 334 12.51 7.97 20.58
C ARG A 334 12.66 7.48 19.15
N GLU A 335 12.70 6.17 18.94
CA GLU A 335 12.69 5.56 17.62
C GLU A 335 11.37 4.86 17.35
N ILE A 336 10.80 5.14 16.18
CA ILE A 336 9.64 4.42 15.65
C ILE A 336 10.08 3.71 14.37
N THR A 337 10.09 2.39 14.41
CA THR A 337 10.14 1.55 13.22
C THR A 337 8.76 1.53 12.60
N VAL A 338 8.64 2.14 11.43
CA VAL A 338 7.41 2.34 10.69
C VAL A 338 7.01 1.03 10.05
N LYS A 339 5.77 0.63 10.29
CA LYS A 339 5.18 -0.57 9.72
C LYS A 339 5.16 -0.47 8.18
N SER A 340 5.39 -1.60 7.52
CA SER A 340 5.43 -1.66 6.06
C SER A 340 4.11 -1.16 5.46
N PHE A 341 4.23 -0.38 4.39
CA PHE A 341 3.12 0.10 3.58
C PHE A 341 2.58 -1.00 2.65
N SER A 342 3.36 -2.05 2.42
CA SER A 342 3.06 -3.12 1.50
C SER A 342 2.28 -4.24 2.17
N MET A 343 1.30 -4.79 1.43
CA MET A 343 0.57 -5.98 1.85
C MET A 343 1.34 -7.29 1.68
N ALA A 344 2.55 -7.23 1.10
CA ALA A 344 3.33 -8.43 0.76
C ALA A 344 4.43 -8.78 1.78
N MET A 345 4.57 -8.01 2.86
CA MET A 345 5.74 -8.03 3.75
C MET A 345 5.54 -8.82 5.05
N GLY A 346 4.61 -9.79 5.04
CA GLY A 346 4.41 -10.73 6.15
C GLY A 346 3.65 -10.17 7.36
N ILE A 347 3.13 -8.93 7.26
CA ILE A 347 2.27 -8.30 8.26
C ILE A 347 0.80 -8.34 7.87
N LYS A 348 -0.10 -8.38 8.86
CA LYS A 348 -1.55 -8.42 8.64
C LYS A 348 -2.16 -7.04 8.42
N TYR A 349 -1.60 -5.99 9.04
CA TYR A 349 -2.19 -4.65 9.05
C TYR A 349 -1.22 -3.58 8.56
N PRO A 350 -0.95 -3.46 7.24
CA PRO A 350 -0.10 -2.41 6.69
C PRO A 350 -0.50 -1.01 7.18
N ALA A 351 0.47 -0.13 7.34
CA ALA A 351 0.24 1.21 7.88
C ALA A 351 1.25 2.23 7.33
N PHE A 352 1.06 3.49 7.71
CA PHE A 352 2.04 4.56 7.53
C PHE A 352 2.12 5.39 8.81
N GLN A 353 3.18 6.17 8.97
CA GLN A 353 3.37 7.01 10.16
C GLN A 353 3.13 8.47 9.83
N MET A 354 2.39 9.14 10.70
CA MET A 354 2.09 10.57 10.62
C MET A 354 2.94 11.29 11.67
N LEU A 355 3.79 12.25 11.27
CA LEU A 355 4.51 13.19 12.15
C LEU A 355 4.05 14.65 11.96
N SER A 356 3.67 15.33 13.03
CA SER A 356 3.34 16.75 13.06
C SER A 356 4.35 17.49 13.91
N ILE A 357 4.95 18.57 13.39
CA ILE A 357 5.96 19.37 14.08
C ILE A 357 5.41 20.76 14.33
N ARG A 358 5.49 21.21 15.58
CA ARG A 358 4.97 22.51 15.99
C ARG A 358 5.91 23.62 15.54
N LYS A 359 5.36 24.61 14.83
CA LYS A 359 6.09 25.81 14.43
C LYS A 359 6.31 26.72 15.63
N ASN A 360 5.28 27.02 16.43
CA ASN A 360 5.40 27.93 17.58
C ASN A 360 6.04 27.29 18.83
N ALA A 361 6.50 28.12 19.77
CA ALA A 361 7.14 27.66 20.99
C ALA A 361 6.11 27.06 21.94
N GLY A 362 6.40 25.89 22.49
CA GLY A 362 5.50 25.19 23.42
C GLY A 362 6.20 23.98 24.03
N ALA A 363 5.58 23.39 25.06
CA ALA A 363 6.14 22.27 25.80
C ALA A 363 6.28 20.98 24.96
N GLU A 364 5.44 20.81 23.95
CA GLU A 364 5.46 19.66 23.02
C GLU A 364 5.84 20.16 21.61
N PHE A 365 7.00 19.71 21.10
CA PHE A 365 7.50 20.14 19.79
C PHE A 365 7.00 19.27 18.62
N TYR A 366 6.50 18.06 18.89
CA TYR A 366 5.98 17.16 17.87
C TYR A 366 4.86 16.27 18.40
N ARG A 367 4.06 15.73 17.47
CA ARG A 367 3.12 14.63 17.68
C ARG A 367 3.30 13.59 16.60
N THR A 368 3.08 12.32 16.94
CA THR A 368 3.23 11.24 15.98
C THR A 368 2.17 10.17 16.19
N LYS A 369 1.61 9.63 15.09
CA LYS A 369 0.53 8.65 15.12
C LYS A 369 0.65 7.65 13.97
N MET A 370 0.53 6.36 14.26
CA MET A 370 0.43 5.34 13.22
C MET A 370 -0.99 5.32 12.66
N CYS A 371 -1.10 5.15 11.35
CA CYS A 371 -2.37 5.10 10.63
C CYS A 371 -2.46 3.83 9.76
N TYR A 372 -3.37 2.94 10.15
CA TYR A 372 -3.59 1.67 9.47
C TYR A 372 -4.25 1.88 8.11
N LEU A 373 -3.73 1.17 7.10
CA LEU A 373 -4.39 1.01 5.82
C LEU A 373 -5.53 -0.02 5.94
N PRO A 374 -6.47 -0.06 4.98
CA PRO A 374 -7.47 -1.12 4.92
C PRO A 374 -6.82 -2.50 4.90
N THR A 375 -7.39 -3.43 5.67
CA THR A 375 -6.90 -4.81 5.77
C THR A 375 -6.80 -5.44 4.37
N PRO A 376 -5.64 -6.01 4.01
CA PRO A 376 -5.45 -6.68 2.74
C PRO A 376 -6.47 -7.79 2.47
N TYR A 377 -6.75 -8.05 1.19
CA TYR A 377 -7.60 -9.14 0.68
C TYR A 377 -9.09 -9.10 1.04
N MET A 378 -9.56 -8.15 1.86
CA MET A 378 -10.98 -8.06 2.21
C MET A 378 -11.89 -7.78 1.02
N ASP A 379 -11.44 -6.94 0.10
CA ASP A 379 -12.08 -6.66 -1.19
C ASP A 379 -12.13 -7.90 -2.08
N ILE A 380 -11.01 -8.61 -2.21
CA ILE A 380 -10.90 -9.85 -2.99
C ILE A 380 -11.86 -10.91 -2.46
N LEU A 381 -11.94 -11.09 -1.14
CA LEU A 381 -12.88 -12.01 -0.51
C LEU A 381 -14.33 -11.64 -0.87
N GLN A 382 -14.70 -10.37 -0.79
CA GLN A 382 -16.03 -9.90 -1.18
C GLN A 382 -16.32 -10.18 -2.66
N TYR A 383 -15.36 -9.94 -3.55
CA TYR A 383 -15.50 -10.21 -4.98
C TYR A 383 -15.68 -11.71 -5.25
N VAL A 384 -14.93 -12.58 -4.57
CA VAL A 384 -15.07 -14.05 -4.70
C VAL A 384 -16.45 -14.51 -4.23
N VAL A 385 -16.92 -14.00 -3.09
CA VAL A 385 -18.27 -14.32 -2.59
C VAL A 385 -19.35 -13.83 -3.56
N LEU A 386 -19.23 -12.61 -4.09
CA LEU A 386 -20.17 -12.06 -5.06
C LEU A 386 -20.15 -12.84 -6.39
N ALA A 387 -18.99 -13.34 -6.81
CA ALA A 387 -18.85 -14.21 -7.98
C ALA A 387 -19.57 -15.55 -7.78
N ALA A 388 -19.39 -16.17 -6.60
CA ALA A 388 -20.10 -17.40 -6.26
C ALA A 388 -21.62 -17.21 -6.23
N ILE A 389 -22.10 -16.12 -5.62
CA ILE A 389 -23.53 -15.77 -5.61
C ILE A 389 -24.04 -15.54 -7.04
N SER A 390 -23.29 -14.79 -7.85
CA SER A 390 -23.64 -14.52 -9.25
C SER A 390 -23.81 -15.82 -10.04
N LEU A 391 -22.86 -16.75 -9.90
CA LEU A 391 -22.93 -18.07 -10.54
C LEU A 391 -24.16 -18.86 -10.08
N LEU A 392 -24.44 -18.89 -8.77
CA LEU A 392 -25.60 -19.58 -8.21
C LEU A 392 -26.92 -18.98 -8.72
N VAL A 393 -27.03 -17.65 -8.80
CA VAL A 393 -28.22 -16.96 -9.32
C VAL A 393 -28.44 -17.29 -10.79
N ILE A 394 -27.38 -17.23 -11.62
CA ILE A 394 -27.47 -17.58 -13.05
C ILE A 394 -27.88 -19.04 -13.23
N LEU A 395 -27.21 -19.97 -12.53
CA LEU A 395 -27.53 -21.39 -12.61
C LEU A 395 -28.96 -21.69 -12.14
N TYR A 396 -29.38 -21.12 -11.01
CA TYR A 396 -30.74 -21.28 -10.49
C TYR A 396 -31.79 -20.75 -11.45
N GLY A 397 -31.57 -19.57 -12.03
CA GLY A 397 -32.45 -18.98 -13.03
C GLY A 397 -32.66 -19.90 -14.23
N HIS A 398 -31.57 -20.46 -14.78
CA HIS A 398 -31.63 -21.38 -15.91
C HIS A 398 -32.28 -22.73 -15.58
N LEU A 399 -32.03 -23.27 -14.38
CA LEU A 399 -32.65 -24.52 -13.92
C LEU A 399 -34.17 -24.37 -13.72
N ARG A 400 -34.60 -23.30 -13.04
CA ARG A 400 -36.03 -23.02 -12.80
C ARG A 400 -36.79 -22.73 -14.08
N MET A 401 -36.21 -21.96 -15.00
CA MET A 401 -36.83 -21.75 -16.31
C MET A 401 -36.94 -23.05 -17.12
N GLY A 402 -35.98 -23.97 -16.97
CA GLY A 402 -36.07 -25.32 -17.50
C GLY A 402 -37.30 -26.08 -16.96
N GLU A 403 -37.48 -26.09 -15.64
CA GLU A 403 -38.61 -26.73 -14.95
C GLU A 403 -39.97 -26.11 -15.37
N LEU A 404 -40.08 -24.78 -15.36
CA LEU A 404 -41.29 -24.05 -15.77
C LEU A 404 -41.64 -24.35 -17.24
N SER A 405 -40.66 -24.37 -18.15
CA SER A 405 -40.90 -24.73 -19.55
C SER A 405 -41.41 -26.16 -19.70
N GLY A 406 -40.89 -27.10 -18.90
CA GLY A 406 -41.34 -28.49 -18.85
C GLY A 406 -42.76 -28.62 -18.31
N PHE A 407 -43.08 -27.90 -17.24
CA PHE A 407 -44.41 -27.85 -16.64
C PHE A 407 -45.47 -27.28 -17.60
N PHE A 408 -45.19 -26.15 -18.26
CA PHE A 408 -46.09 -25.59 -19.26
C PHE A 408 -46.25 -26.49 -20.49
N SER A 409 -45.18 -27.20 -20.91
CA SER A 409 -45.26 -28.23 -21.95
C SER A 409 -46.19 -29.39 -21.54
N MET A 410 -46.13 -29.83 -20.27
CA MET A 410 -47.00 -30.86 -19.72
C MET A 410 -48.47 -30.40 -19.62
N LEU A 411 -48.73 -29.19 -19.14
CA LEU A 411 -50.08 -28.61 -19.13
C LEU A 411 -50.66 -28.50 -20.55
N ALA A 412 -49.85 -28.06 -21.52
CA ALA A 412 -50.26 -28.00 -22.93
C ALA A 412 -50.55 -29.39 -23.52
N LYS A 413 -49.89 -30.46 -23.04
CA LYS A 413 -50.23 -31.85 -23.40
C LYS A 413 -51.57 -32.28 -22.80
N ASN A 414 -51.86 -31.93 -21.55
CA ASN A 414 -53.13 -32.31 -20.89
C ASN A 414 -54.35 -31.58 -21.49
N VAL A 415 -54.18 -30.36 -22.00
CA VAL A 415 -55.26 -29.63 -22.72
C VAL A 415 -55.51 -30.19 -24.14
N ARG A 416 -54.59 -31.00 -24.71
CA ARG A 416 -54.63 -31.52 -26.09
C ARG A 416 -55.38 -32.85 -26.28
N TYR A 417 -56.06 -33.36 -25.25
CA TYR A 417 -56.82 -34.62 -25.36
C TYR A 417 -58.11 -34.53 -26.22
N SER A 418 -58.34 -33.43 -26.94
CA SER A 418 -59.51 -33.20 -27.79
C SER A 418 -59.17 -32.68 -29.20
N GLY A 419 -58.31 -33.39 -29.95
CA GLY A 419 -58.31 -33.34 -31.42
C GLY A 419 -56.94 -33.23 -32.14
N LEU A 420 -56.67 -34.25 -32.98
CA LEU A 420 -55.68 -34.45 -34.05
C LEU A 420 -54.16 -34.20 -33.83
N PRO A 421 -53.28 -35.10 -34.33
CA PRO A 421 -51.84 -34.99 -34.17
C PRO A 421 -51.19 -34.14 -35.28
N LEU A 422 -50.44 -33.11 -34.89
CA LEU A 422 -49.39 -32.53 -35.73
C LEU A 422 -48.11 -32.50 -34.91
N HIS A 423 -47.14 -33.34 -35.31
CA HIS A 423 -45.82 -33.47 -34.69
C HIS A 423 -45.06 -32.13 -34.74
N THR A 424 -44.96 -31.46 -33.60
CA THR A 424 -43.80 -30.66 -33.22
C THR A 424 -43.66 -30.76 -31.70
N GLU A 425 -42.84 -31.72 -31.27
CA GLU A 425 -42.48 -31.90 -29.87
C GLU A 425 -41.56 -30.75 -29.44
N ALA A 426 -42.02 -29.91 -28.52
CA ALA A 426 -41.11 -29.11 -27.71
C ALA A 426 -40.71 -29.98 -26.50
N SER A 427 -39.69 -30.80 -26.69
CA SER A 427 -39.02 -31.51 -25.59
C SER A 427 -38.38 -30.49 -24.64
N PRO A 428 -38.41 -30.70 -23.30
CA PRO A 428 -37.63 -29.87 -22.38
C PRO A 428 -36.19 -29.77 -22.87
N LYS A 429 -35.60 -28.57 -22.80
CA LYS A 429 -34.21 -28.35 -23.26
C LYS A 429 -33.31 -29.38 -22.57
N PRO A 430 -32.48 -30.12 -23.30
CA PRO A 430 -31.53 -31.04 -22.68
C PRO A 430 -30.60 -30.26 -21.75
N ARG A 431 -30.18 -30.89 -20.64
CA ARG A 431 -29.34 -30.26 -19.60
C ARG A 431 -28.10 -29.57 -20.16
N SER A 432 -27.55 -30.09 -21.26
CA SER A 432 -26.44 -29.49 -22.01
C SER A 432 -26.77 -28.11 -22.60
N GLU A 433 -27.99 -27.89 -23.09
CA GLU A 433 -28.42 -26.60 -23.65
C GLU A 433 -28.70 -25.56 -22.56
N VAL A 434 -29.21 -26.00 -21.40
CA VAL A 434 -29.36 -25.14 -20.21
C VAL A 434 -27.99 -24.64 -19.73
N LEU A 435 -27.00 -25.54 -19.67
CA LEU A 435 -25.63 -25.18 -19.29
C LEU A 435 -24.96 -24.24 -20.32
N LYS A 436 -25.19 -24.45 -21.63
CA LYS A 436 -24.70 -23.52 -22.66
C LYS A 436 -25.31 -22.12 -22.53
N SER A 437 -26.60 -22.02 -22.23
CA SER A 437 -27.25 -20.74 -21.97
C SER A 437 -26.70 -20.05 -20.73
N ALA A 438 -26.52 -20.79 -19.62
CA ALA A 438 -25.92 -20.26 -18.41
C ALA A 438 -24.46 -19.78 -18.64
N ALA A 439 -23.68 -20.52 -19.43
CA ALA A 439 -22.32 -20.14 -19.79
C ALA A 439 -22.27 -18.82 -20.57
N LYS A 440 -23.20 -18.60 -21.52
CA LYS A 440 -23.30 -17.32 -22.26
C LYS A 440 -23.59 -16.15 -21.33
N ASP A 441 -24.50 -16.33 -20.37
CA ASP A 441 -24.84 -15.30 -19.40
C ASP A 441 -23.67 -15.01 -18.44
N CYS A 442 -22.91 -16.04 -18.07
CA CYS A 442 -21.67 -15.87 -17.29
C CYS A 442 -20.61 -15.07 -18.06
N VAL A 443 -20.44 -15.34 -19.37
CA VAL A 443 -19.51 -14.58 -20.23
C VAL A 443 -19.96 -13.12 -20.35
N LEU A 444 -21.26 -12.87 -20.55
CA LEU A 444 -21.81 -11.52 -20.63
C LEU A 444 -21.59 -10.75 -19.31
N LEU A 445 -21.94 -11.35 -18.18
CA LEU A 445 -21.70 -10.75 -16.86
C LEU A 445 -20.20 -10.53 -16.63
N GLY A 446 -19.34 -11.49 -16.97
CA GLY A 446 -17.89 -11.36 -16.87
C GLY A 446 -17.35 -10.16 -17.64
N GLY A 447 -17.88 -9.91 -18.85
CA GLY A 447 -17.56 -8.70 -19.62
C GLY A 447 -17.94 -7.40 -18.88
N ILE A 448 -19.15 -7.34 -18.31
CA ILE A 448 -19.62 -6.20 -17.51
C ILE A 448 -18.72 -5.98 -16.28
N VAL A 449 -18.37 -7.07 -15.57
CA VAL A 449 -17.51 -7.03 -14.39
C VAL A 449 -16.12 -6.48 -14.76
N CYS A 450 -15.50 -7.00 -15.82
CA CYS A 450 -14.19 -6.54 -16.27
C CYS A 450 -14.19 -5.05 -16.65
N VAL A 451 -15.19 -4.61 -17.42
CA VAL A 451 -15.32 -3.19 -17.82
C VAL A 451 -15.59 -2.30 -16.60
N SER A 452 -16.46 -2.72 -15.69
CA SER A 452 -16.79 -1.97 -14.48
C SER A 452 -15.58 -1.82 -13.58
N TYR A 453 -14.83 -2.90 -13.37
CA TYR A 453 -13.59 -2.86 -12.59
C TYR A 453 -12.54 -1.97 -13.26
N ALA A 454 -12.30 -2.13 -14.57
CA ALA A 454 -11.36 -1.31 -15.33
C ALA A 454 -11.69 0.19 -15.26
N PHE A 455 -12.98 0.55 -15.28
CA PHE A 455 -13.42 1.93 -15.08
C PHE A 455 -13.15 2.42 -13.65
N MET A 456 -13.50 1.63 -12.64
CA MET A 456 -13.33 2.00 -11.23
C MET A 456 -11.88 2.20 -10.83
N ILE A 457 -10.95 1.42 -11.39
CA ILE A 457 -9.53 1.56 -11.05
C ILE A 457 -8.86 2.83 -11.63
N LEU A 458 -9.52 3.49 -12.60
CA LEU A 458 -9.07 4.73 -13.22
C LEU A 458 -9.51 5.99 -12.46
N ILE A 459 -10.62 5.90 -11.72
CA ILE A 459 -11.14 6.95 -10.82
C ILE A 459 -10.23 7.06 -9.58
#